data_AF-D2ARX2-F1
#
_entry.id   AF-D2ARX2-F1
#
_cell.length_a   1.000
_cell.length_b   1.000
_cell.length_c   1.000
_cell.angle_alpha   90.00
_cell.angle_beta   90.00
_cell.angle_gamma   90.00
#
_symmetry.space_group_name_H-M   'P 1'
#
loop_
_entity.id
_entity.type
_entity.pdbx_description
1 polymer ?
#
loop_
_entity_poly.entity_id
_entity_poly.type
_entity_poly.pdbx_seq_one_letter_code
_entity_poly.pdbx_strand_id
1 'polypeptide(L)'
;MFVDPPAPQPLQPGETPPASAAPGLPSPDGTIAWEFNPDYQRLVTMWRQVLPTLDTLTSTLDKAYQLARSRDVWDAPVSGRYVEEMAEWRTRLGLYRQAILTSISDQAADTPRWVPANAGAPHAFS
;
A
#
# COMPACT_ATOMS: atom_id res chain seq x y z
N MET A 1 -8.39 6.15 16.57
CA MET A 1 -8.31 6.28 15.10
C MET A 1 -7.17 5.39 14.66
N PHE A 2 -7.38 4.50 13.69
CA PHE A 2 -6.31 3.67 13.17
C PHE A 2 -5.34 4.56 12.39
N VAL A 3 -4.04 4.35 12.60
CA VAL A 3 -3.00 5.13 11.94
C VAL A 3 -2.49 4.33 10.75
N ASP A 4 -2.55 4.93 9.57
CA ASP A 4 -2.01 4.31 8.37
C ASP A 4 -0.47 4.19 8.49
N PRO A 5 0.14 3.08 8.03
CA PRO A 5 1.59 2.94 8.00
C PRO A 5 2.22 3.88 6.96
N PRO A 6 3.55 4.05 6.96
CA PRO A 6 4.23 4.82 5.93
C PRO A 6 4.02 4.20 4.53
N ALA A 7 3.79 5.05 3.53
CA ALA A 7 3.69 4.61 2.15
C ALA A 7 5.05 4.15 1.59
N PRO A 8 5.08 3.12 0.73
CA PRO A 8 6.29 2.77 -0.03
C PRO A 8 6.71 3.94 -0.93
N GLN A 9 8.02 4.20 -0.96
CA GLN A 9 8.55 5.40 -1.61
C GLN A 9 8.78 5.14 -3.11
N PRO A 10 8.15 5.89 -4.01
CA PRO A 10 8.45 5.78 -5.44
C PRO A 10 9.89 6.20 -5.73
N LEU A 11 10.44 5.67 -6.83
CA LEU A 11 11.70 6.15 -7.40
C LEU A 11 11.64 7.67 -7.59
N GLN A 12 12.57 8.39 -6.95
CA GLN A 12 12.68 9.83 -7.09
C GLN A 12 13.51 10.20 -8.33
N PRO A 13 13.23 11.36 -8.97
CA PRO A 13 14.07 11.85 -10.05
C PRO A 13 15.52 12.03 -9.59
N GLY A 14 16.47 11.39 -10.30
CA GLY A 14 17.89 11.43 -9.97
C GLY A 14 18.30 10.52 -8.80
N GLU A 15 17.40 9.69 -8.27
CA GLU A 15 17.77 8.67 -7.30
C GLU A 15 18.62 7.57 -7.95
N THR A 16 19.75 7.26 -7.32
CA THR A 16 20.68 6.21 -7.75
C THR A 16 20.76 5.12 -6.68
N PRO A 17 21.15 3.88 -7.04
CA PRO A 17 21.39 2.83 -6.05
C PRO A 17 22.39 3.30 -4.98
N PRO A 18 22.28 2.81 -3.73
CA PRO A 18 23.23 3.13 -2.68
C PRO A 18 24.64 2.65 -3.07
N ALA A 19 25.66 3.48 -2.83
CA ALA A 19 27.06 3.19 -3.18
C ALA A 19 27.61 1.89 -2.54
N SER A 20 27.04 1.47 -1.41
CA SER A 20 27.34 0.24 -0.68
C SER A 20 26.62 -1.01 -1.22
N ALA A 21 25.92 -0.92 -2.34
CA ALA A 21 25.37 -2.09 -3.03
C ALA A 21 26.47 -2.98 -3.68
N ALA A 22 27.75 -2.56 -3.65
CA ALA A 22 28.91 -3.41 -3.88
C ALA A 22 29.54 -3.82 -2.54
N PRO A 23 29.84 -5.11 -2.27
CA PRO A 23 30.69 -5.94 -3.15
C PRO A 23 30.27 -7.43 -3.28
N GLY A 24 30.46 -8.01 -4.47
CA GLY A 24 30.32 -9.46 -4.65
C GLY A 24 30.81 -9.95 -6.02
N LEU A 25 32.07 -10.40 -6.05
CA LEU A 25 32.83 -11.07 -7.13
C LEU A 25 33.17 -10.24 -8.39
N PRO A 26 34.47 -10.01 -8.68
CA PRO A 26 34.89 -9.39 -9.93
C PRO A 26 34.68 -10.38 -11.08
N SER A 27 33.72 -10.10 -11.96
CA SER A 27 33.80 -10.61 -13.33
C SER A 27 34.84 -9.79 -14.10
N PRO A 28 35.63 -10.39 -15.00
CA PRO A 28 36.83 -9.76 -15.56
C PRO A 28 36.59 -8.41 -16.29
N ASP A 29 35.35 -8.11 -16.71
CA ASP A 29 35.00 -6.91 -17.51
C ASP A 29 33.71 -6.19 -17.07
N GLY A 30 33.08 -6.52 -15.94
CA GLY A 30 31.67 -6.18 -15.69
C GLY A 30 31.41 -5.14 -14.60
N THR A 31 31.07 -3.90 -14.96
CA THR A 31 30.39 -2.98 -14.03
C THR A 31 28.98 -3.55 -13.76
N ILE A 32 28.63 -3.84 -12.50
CA ILE A 32 27.27 -4.29 -12.17
C ILE A 32 26.31 -3.12 -12.42
N ALA A 33 25.48 -3.24 -13.46
CA ALA A 33 24.37 -2.33 -13.68
C ALA A 33 23.26 -2.62 -12.67
N TRP A 34 22.71 -1.58 -12.06
CA TRP A 34 21.59 -1.65 -11.12
C TRP A 34 20.34 -1.12 -11.77
N GLU A 35 19.20 -1.71 -11.44
CA GLU A 35 17.90 -1.21 -11.83
C GLU A 35 16.97 -1.10 -10.61
N PHE A 36 15.96 -0.22 -10.73
CA PHE A 36 14.93 -0.12 -9.70
C PHE A 36 14.05 -1.36 -9.75
N ASN A 37 13.83 -1.97 -8.59
CA ASN A 37 13.15 -3.26 -8.50
C ASN A 37 11.71 -3.16 -9.02
N PRO A 38 11.34 -3.91 -10.08
CA PRO A 38 9.98 -3.90 -10.62
C PRO A 38 8.95 -4.43 -9.61
N ASP A 39 9.31 -5.36 -8.74
CA ASP A 39 8.41 -5.88 -7.71
C ASP A 39 8.12 -4.82 -6.63
N TYR A 40 9.14 -4.06 -6.23
CA TYR A 40 8.93 -2.90 -5.35
C TYR A 40 8.02 -1.86 -6.02
N GLN A 41 8.24 -1.57 -7.31
CA GLN A 41 7.41 -0.63 -8.07
C GLN A 41 5.94 -1.07 -8.16
N ARG A 42 5.67 -2.37 -8.21
CA ARG A 42 4.29 -2.92 -8.13
C ARG A 42 3.65 -2.59 -6.78
N LEU A 43 4.37 -2.71 -5.67
CA LEU A 43 3.87 -2.35 -4.34
C LEU A 43 3.54 -0.85 -4.22
N VAL A 44 4.41 0.01 -4.76
CA VAL A 44 4.16 1.46 -4.87
C VAL A 44 2.88 1.75 -5.66
N THR A 45 2.70 1.04 -6.78
CA THR A 45 1.53 1.20 -7.64
C THR A 45 0.26 0.72 -6.93
N MET A 46 0.33 -0.43 -6.26
CA MET A 46 -0.77 -0.99 -5.47
C MET A 46 -1.21 -0.03 -4.37
N TRP A 47 -0.26 0.53 -3.60
CA TRP A 47 -0.55 1.54 -2.59
C TRP A 47 -1.33 2.73 -3.17
N ARG A 48 -0.84 3.28 -4.29
CA ARG A 48 -1.46 4.45 -4.96
C ARG A 48 -2.88 4.18 -5.47
N GLN A 49 -3.20 2.94 -5.81
CA GLN A 49 -4.54 2.55 -6.26
C GLN A 49 -5.49 2.26 -5.08
N VAL A 50 -4.99 1.57 -4.06
CA VAL A 50 -5.79 1.11 -2.92
C VAL A 50 -6.16 2.25 -2.00
N LEU A 51 -5.22 3.14 -1.67
CA LEU A 51 -5.44 4.20 -0.69
C LEU A 51 -6.64 5.13 -1.05
N PRO A 52 -6.74 5.70 -2.27
CA PRO A 52 -7.89 6.53 -2.63
C PRO A 52 -9.22 5.77 -2.65
N THR A 53 -9.18 4.47 -2.97
CA THR A 53 -10.37 3.60 -2.95
C THR A 53 -10.87 3.42 -1.53
N LEU A 54 -9.98 3.16 -0.57
CA LEU A 54 -10.30 3.06 0.85
C LEU A 54 -10.79 4.41 1.43
N ASP A 55 -10.22 5.52 0.99
CA ASP A 55 -10.70 6.87 1.35
C ASP A 55 -12.14 7.09 0.86
N THR A 56 -12.44 6.68 -0.38
CA THR A 56 -13.77 6.78 -0.97
C THR A 56 -14.79 5.94 -0.22
N LEU A 57 -14.45 4.69 0.13
CA LEU A 57 -15.30 3.81 0.92
C LEU A 57 -15.56 4.40 2.31
N THR A 58 -14.52 4.93 2.96
CA THR A 58 -14.63 5.56 4.29
C THR A 58 -15.55 6.77 4.23
N SER A 59 -15.36 7.67 3.25
CA SER A 59 -16.22 8.84 3.04
C SER A 59 -17.67 8.47 2.76
N THR A 60 -17.90 7.41 1.98
CA THR A 60 -19.26 6.95 1.64
C THR A 60 -19.98 6.43 2.87
N LEU A 61 -19.29 5.62 3.69
CA LEU A 61 -19.84 5.11 4.94
C LEU A 61 -20.02 6.23 5.98
N ASP A 62 -19.12 7.20 6.01
CA ASP A 62 -19.28 8.41 6.83
C ASP A 62 -20.57 9.12 6.49
N LYS A 63 -20.83 9.40 5.21
CA LYS A 63 -22.06 10.04 4.74
C LYS A 63 -23.31 9.24 5.12
N ALA A 64 -23.29 7.92 4.94
CA ALA A 64 -24.40 7.05 5.33
C ALA A 64 -24.68 7.14 6.84
N TYR A 65 -23.63 7.11 7.67
CA TYR A 65 -23.74 7.30 9.11
C TYR A 65 -24.32 8.68 9.47
N GLN A 66 -23.88 9.75 8.78
CA GLN A 66 -24.42 11.10 8.98
C GLN A 66 -25.92 11.20 8.70
N LEU A 67 -26.39 10.52 7.65
CA LEU A 67 -27.81 10.48 7.30
C LEU A 67 -28.61 9.65 8.31
N ALA A 68 -28.07 8.50 8.75
CA ALA A 68 -28.73 7.63 9.72
C ALA A 68 -28.95 8.31 11.08
N ARG A 69 -28.02 9.17 11.53
CA ARG A 69 -28.17 9.93 12.78
C ARG A 69 -29.10 11.14 12.68
N SER A 70 -29.52 11.52 11.47
CA SER A 70 -30.39 12.68 11.29
C SER A 70 -31.82 12.34 11.70
N ARG A 71 -32.36 13.09 12.67
CA ARG A 71 -33.77 12.96 13.11
C ARG A 71 -34.75 13.32 12.00
N ASP A 72 -34.31 14.09 11.01
CA ASP A 72 -35.12 14.46 9.85
C ASP A 72 -35.33 13.28 8.89
N VAL A 73 -34.48 12.25 8.97
CA VAL A 73 -34.54 11.06 8.09
C VAL A 73 -35.28 9.90 8.77
N TRP A 74 -35.23 9.80 10.09
CA TRP A 74 -35.80 8.68 10.84
C TRP A 74 -36.56 9.14 12.09
N ASP A 75 -37.88 9.00 12.07
CA ASP A 75 -38.76 9.30 13.20
C ASP A 75 -39.07 8.02 14.02
N ALA A 76 -38.06 7.40 14.67
CA ALA A 76 -38.26 6.21 15.51
C ALA A 76 -36.99 5.68 16.23
N PRO A 77 -37.15 4.82 17.26
CA PRO A 77 -36.10 3.96 17.85
C PRO A 77 -35.30 3.11 16.84
N VAL A 78 -35.86 2.90 15.64
CA VAL A 78 -35.23 2.19 14.52
C VAL A 78 -33.91 2.84 14.10
N SER A 79 -33.81 4.18 14.21
CA SER A 79 -32.58 4.92 13.94
C SER A 79 -31.40 4.48 14.81
N GLY A 80 -31.64 4.14 16.08
CA GLY A 80 -30.59 3.75 17.03
C GLY A 80 -29.83 2.50 16.58
N ARG A 81 -30.56 1.45 16.22
CA ARG A 81 -29.97 0.19 15.75
C ARG A 81 -29.18 0.38 14.44
N TYR A 82 -29.71 1.15 13.49
CA TYR A 82 -28.98 1.43 12.25
C TYR A 82 -27.70 2.24 12.48
N VAL A 83 -27.73 3.21 13.40
CA VAL A 83 -26.55 3.99 13.76
C VAL A 83 -25.49 3.11 14.43
N GLU A 84 -25.89 2.19 15.29
CA GLU A 84 -25.00 1.20 15.92
C GLU A 84 -24.36 0.28 14.88
N GLU A 85 -25.16 -0.33 13.99
CA GLU A 85 -24.66 -1.19 12.92
C GLU A 85 -23.70 -0.42 11.98
N MET A 86 -24.01 0.83 11.63
CA MET A 86 -23.11 1.68 10.84
C MET A 86 -21.82 2.01 11.59
N ALA A 87 -21.86 2.20 12.92
CA ALA A 87 -20.67 2.39 13.74
C ALA A 87 -19.76 1.15 13.77
N GLU A 88 -20.35 -0.04 13.83
CA GLU A 88 -19.61 -1.30 13.68
C GLU A 88 -18.95 -1.41 12.31
N TRP A 89 -19.69 -1.13 11.23
CA TRP A 89 -19.13 -1.15 9.87
C TRP A 89 -17.98 -0.16 9.71
N ARG A 90 -18.06 1.04 10.31
CA ARG A 90 -16.97 2.02 10.30
C ARG A 90 -15.72 1.48 10.97
N THR A 91 -15.90 0.80 12.09
CA THR A 91 -14.79 0.17 12.84
C THR A 91 -14.16 -0.94 12.02
N ARG A 92 -14.98 -1.83 11.42
CA ARG A 92 -14.50 -2.92 10.55
C ARG A 92 -13.77 -2.39 9.32
N LEU A 93 -14.28 -1.34 8.68
CA LEU A 93 -13.62 -0.71 7.54
C LEU A 93 -12.28 -0.08 7.93
N GLY A 94 -12.20 0.55 9.10
CA GLY A 94 -10.94 1.08 9.64
C GLY A 94 -9.89 -0.02 9.88
N LEU A 95 -10.29 -1.15 10.47
CA LEU A 95 -9.42 -2.31 10.65
C LEU A 95 -8.98 -2.92 9.32
N TYR A 96 -9.89 -3.04 8.36
CA TYR A 96 -9.61 -3.55 7.03
C TYR A 96 -8.60 -2.66 6.28
N ARG A 97 -8.80 -1.34 6.33
CA ARG A 97 -7.85 -0.35 5.78
C ARG A 97 -6.47 -0.55 6.37
N GLN A 98 -6.38 -0.57 7.71
CA GLN A 98 -5.10 -0.75 8.40
C GLN A 98 -4.42 -2.05 7.97
N ALA A 99 -5.15 -3.17 7.96
CA ALA A 99 -4.59 -4.47 7.58
C ALA A 99 -4.02 -4.49 6.17
N ILE A 100 -4.73 -3.93 5.18
CA ILE A 100 -4.24 -3.88 3.80
C ILE A 100 -3.00 -2.99 3.68
N LEU A 101 -3.06 -1.77 4.22
CA LEU A 101 -1.95 -0.83 4.10
C LEU A 101 -0.71 -1.34 4.84
N THR A 102 -0.89 -1.98 6.00
CA THR A 102 0.21 -2.65 6.73
C THR A 102 0.81 -3.76 5.89
N SER A 103 0.00 -4.63 5.29
CA SER A 103 0.53 -5.70 4.43
C SER A 103 1.35 -5.17 3.25
N ILE A 104 0.94 -4.07 2.62
CA ILE A 104 1.71 -3.46 1.52
C ILE A 104 3.00 -2.82 2.06
N SER A 105 2.92 -2.11 3.18
CA SER A 105 4.07 -1.44 3.80
C SER A 105 5.13 -2.44 4.26
N ASP A 106 4.72 -3.51 4.93
CA ASP A 106 5.61 -4.55 5.45
C ASP A 106 6.29 -5.27 4.28
N GLN A 107 5.52 -5.66 3.26
CA GLN A 107 6.08 -6.27 2.05
C GLN A 107 7.07 -5.32 1.36
N ALA A 108 6.80 -4.02 1.33
CA ALA A 108 7.73 -3.06 0.75
C ALA A 108 8.99 -2.87 1.61
N ALA A 109 8.89 -2.94 2.94
CA ALA A 109 10.04 -2.90 3.83
C ALA A 109 10.97 -4.11 3.63
N ASP A 110 10.39 -5.27 3.35
CA ASP A 110 11.13 -6.52 3.09
C ASP A 110 11.60 -6.66 1.64
N THR A 111 11.21 -5.76 0.74
CA THR A 111 11.57 -5.80 -0.69
C THR A 111 12.69 -4.80 -0.98
N PRO A 112 13.85 -5.21 -1.53
CA PRO A 112 14.91 -4.28 -1.89
C PRO A 112 14.45 -3.34 -3.00
N ARG A 113 14.75 -2.04 -2.88
CA ARG A 113 14.42 -1.03 -3.91
C ARG A 113 15.24 -1.15 -5.19
N TRP A 114 16.43 -1.73 -5.09
CA TRP A 114 17.39 -1.85 -6.19
C TRP A 114 17.82 -3.30 -6.33
N VAL A 115 17.91 -3.78 -7.58
CA VAL A 115 18.38 -5.13 -7.92
C VAL A 115 19.41 -5.05 -9.06
N PRO A 116 20.34 -6.02 -9.18
CA PRO A 116 21.24 -6.08 -10.32
C PRO A 116 20.48 -6.32 -11.63
N ALA A 117 20.72 -5.49 -12.64
CA ALA A 117 20.03 -5.53 -13.94
C ALA A 117 20.29 -6.82 -14.75
N ASN A 118 21.26 -7.65 -14.34
CA ASN A 118 21.62 -8.94 -14.95
C ASN A 118 21.22 -10.16 -14.11
N ALA A 119 20.33 -10.01 -13.12
CA ALA A 119 19.76 -11.16 -12.40
C ALA A 119 18.78 -12.00 -13.28
N GLY A 120 18.65 -11.68 -14.57
CA GLY A 120 18.23 -12.64 -15.60
C GLY A 120 19.43 -13.46 -16.05
N ALA A 121 19.71 -14.58 -15.36
CA ALA A 121 20.57 -15.60 -15.95
C ALA A 121 19.97 -15.97 -17.33
N PRO A 122 20.77 -16.05 -18.40
CA PRO A 122 20.29 -16.49 -19.69
C PRO A 122 19.70 -17.89 -19.50
N HIS A 123 18.54 -18.14 -20.10
CA HIS A 123 18.06 -19.50 -20.31
C HIS A 123 19.17 -20.29 -21.03
N ALA A 124 19.99 -21.01 -20.27
CA ALA A 124 20.92 -21.97 -20.81
C ALA A 124 20.12 -23.26 -21.05
N PHE A 125 19.86 -23.51 -22.33
CA PHE A 125 19.37 -24.76 -22.93
C PHE A 125 19.71 -26.03 -22.14
N SER A 126 18.71 -26.88 -21.88
CA SER A 126 18.51 -28.22 -22.48
C SER A 126 17.40 -28.99 -21.75
#